data_AF-X1UHQ0-F1
#
_entry.id   AF-X1UHQ0-F1
#
_cell.length_a   1.000
_cell.length_b   1.000
_cell.length_c   1.000
_cell.angle_alpha   90.00
_cell.angle_beta   90.00
_cell.angle_gamma   90.00
#
_symmetry.space_group_name_H-M   'P 1'
#
loop_
_entity.id
_entity.type
_entity.pdbx_description
1 polymer ?
#
loop_
_entity_poly.entity_id
_entity_poly.type
_entity_poly.pdbx_seq_one_letter_code
_entity_poly.pdbx_strand_id
1 'polypeptide(L)' 'MGSSLTVEMAARIGYDWILLDQEHGPGDNLTLLHQMQAAQAGMAAPIVRIAWNEMPRFKRALDLEARVFE' A
#
# COMPACT_ATOMS: atom_id res chain seq x y z
N MET A 1 7.34 -2.34 8.30
CA MET A 1 6.88 -3.75 8.39
C MET A 1 6.01 -4.02 7.17
N GLY A 2 6.40 -4.95 6.29
CA GLY A 2 5.66 -5.28 5.07
C GLY A 2 4.62 -6.40 5.28
N SER A 3 3.75 -6.28 6.29
CA SER A 3 2.81 -7.34 6.67
C SER A 3 1.35 -6.93 6.38
N SER A 4 0.60 -7.80 5.71
CA SER A 4 -0.85 -7.61 5.47
C SER A 4 -1.67 -7.62 6.75
N LEU A 5 -1.29 -8.43 7.74
CA LEU A 5 -1.97 -8.48 9.04
C LEU A 5 -1.93 -7.13 9.75
N THR A 6 -0.78 -6.45 9.73
CA THR A 6 -0.64 -5.12 10.33
C THR A 6 -1.50 -4.09 9.61
N VAL A 7 -1.62 -4.19 8.28
CA VAL A 7 -2.47 -3.30 7.48
C VAL A 7 -3.95 -3.54 7.80
N GLU A 8 -4.39 -4.79 7.91
CA GLU A 8 -5.78 -5.11 8.30
C GLU A 8 -6.12 -4.55 9.68
N MET A 9 -5.22 -4.74 10.65
CA MET A 9 -5.39 -4.17 11.99
C MET A 9 -5.51 -2.65 11.94
N ALA A 10 -4.62 -1.98 11.20
CA ALA A 10 -4.67 -0.52 11.03
C ALA A 10 -5.98 -0.07 10.36
N ALA A 11 -6.45 -0.77 9.33
CA ALA A 11 -7.69 -0.45 8.63
C ALA A 11 -8.92 -0.50 9.56
N ARG A 12 -8.94 -1.44 10.51
CA ARG A 12 -10.05 -1.60 11.47
C ARG A 12 -10.04 -0.60 12.63
N ILE A 13 -8.90 0.03 12.94
CA ILE A 13 -8.75 0.94 14.10
C ILE A 13 -9.36 2.33 13.83
N GLY A 14 -9.71 2.64 12.57
CA GLY A 14 -10.42 3.87 12.22
C GLY A 14 -9.52 5.05 11.84
N TYR A 15 -8.33 4.78 11.30
CA TYR A 15 -7.50 5.82 10.67
C TYR A 15 -8.14 6.32 9.37
N ASP A 16 -7.84 7.57 9.00
CA ASP A 16 -8.26 8.14 7.72
C ASP A 16 -7.46 7.56 6.54
N TRP A 17 -6.18 7.22 6.76
CA TRP A 17 -5.27 6.73 5.72
C TRP A 17 -4.21 5.77 6.27
N ILE A 18 -3.65 4.94 5.38
CA ILE A 18 -2.55 4.01 5.64
C ILE A 18 -1.48 4.19 4.57
N LEU A 19 -0.24 4.43 4.98
CA LEU A 19 0.90 4.49 4.06
C LEU A 19 1.55 3.11 3.89
N LEU A 20 1.57 2.62 2.66
CA LEU A 20 2.27 1.41 2.24
C LEU A 20 3.60 1.82 1.61
N ASP A 21 4.69 1.53 2.31
CA ASP A 21 6.03 1.95 1.92
C ASP A 21 6.77 0.85 1.14
N GLN A 22 6.94 1.05 -0.17
CA GLN A 22 7.78 0.23 -1.03
C GLN A 22 9.18 0.82 -1.27
N GLU A 23 9.50 2.00 -0.72
CA GLU A 23 10.82 2.63 -0.86
C GLU A 23 11.82 2.09 0.14
N HIS A 24 11.43 2.08 1.41
CA HIS A 24 12.28 1.59 2.49
C HIS A 24 11.71 0.34 3.16
N GLY A 25 10.49 -0.03 2.81
CA GLY A 25 9.87 -1.26 3.27
C GLY A 25 10.45 -2.49 2.56
N PRO A 26 10.41 -3.68 3.22
CA PRO A 26 10.95 -4.91 2.66
C PRO A 26 10.01 -5.58 1.62
N GLY A 27 8.90 -4.92 1.23
CA GLY A 27 7.86 -5.50 0.39
C GLY A 27 8.12 -5.30 -1.11
N ASP A 28 7.48 -6.14 -1.91
CA ASP A 28 7.44 -6.03 -3.37
C ASP A 28 6.00 -5.84 -3.88
N ASN A 29 5.77 -5.95 -5.19
CA ASN A 29 4.42 -5.79 -5.76
C ASN A 29 3.43 -6.86 -5.28
N LEU A 30 3.89 -8.09 -5.02
CA LEU A 30 3.02 -9.14 -4.51
C LEU A 30 2.63 -8.88 -3.06
N THR A 31 3.58 -8.41 -2.26
CA THR A 31 3.34 -7.96 -0.89
C THR A 31 2.37 -6.78 -0.88
N LEU A 32 2.57 -5.83 -1.79
CA LEU A 32 1.70 -4.67 -1.95
C LEU A 32 0.27 -5.09 -2.32
N LEU A 33 0.09 -6.05 -3.23
CA LEU A 33 -1.24 -6.57 -3.58
C LEU A 33 -1.96 -7.11 -2.34
N HIS A 34 -1.30 -7.92 -1.52
CA HIS A 34 -1.89 -8.45 -0.29
C HIS A 34 -2.18 -7.35 0.75
N GLN A 35 -1.34 -6.33 0.83
CA GLN A 35 -1.58 -5.18 1.70
C GLN A 35 -2.76 -4.32 1.22
N MET A 36 -2.89 -4.11 -0.09
CA MET A 36 -4.03 -3.42 -0.70
C MET A 36 -5.34 -4.17 -0.44
N GLN A 37 -5.33 -5.50 -0.54
CA GLN A 37 -6.48 -6.34 -0.18
C GLN A 37 -6.81 -6.23 1.32
N ALA A 38 -5.80 -6.27 2.20
CA ALA A 38 -6.00 -6.14 3.65
C ALA A 38 -6.54 -4.75 4.05
N ALA A 39 -6.16 -3.69 3.33
CA ALA A 39 -6.65 -2.34 3.56
C ALA A 39 -8.17 -2.22 3.36
N GLN A 40 -8.78 -3.10 2.56
CA GLN A 40 -10.24 -3.15 2.35
C GLN A 40 -11.03 -3.58 3.60
N ALA A 41 -10.37 -4.01 4.68
CA ALA A 41 -11.02 -4.37 5.93
C ALA A 41 -11.60 -3.16 6.71
N GLY A 42 -11.35 -1.93 6.24
CA GLY A 42 -11.85 -0.70 6.85
C GLY A 42 -12.05 0.42 5.84
N MET A 43 -12.19 1.65 6.33
CA MET A 43 -12.43 2.85 5.49
C MET A 43 -11.17 3.67 5.23
N ALA A 44 -10.04 3.32 5.85
CA ALA A 44 -8.79 4.05 5.70
C ALA A 44 -8.30 4.01 4.25
N ALA A 45 -7.97 5.17 3.67
CA ALA A 45 -7.47 5.26 2.32
C ALA A 45 -6.03 4.71 2.22
N PRO A 46 -5.76 3.66 1.42
CA PRO A 46 -4.39 3.20 1.20
C PRO A 46 -3.66 4.16 0.27
N ILE A 47 -2.47 4.59 0.69
CA ILE A 47 -1.54 5.43 -0.07
C ILE A 47 -0.26 4.63 -0.27
N VAL A 48 0.25 4.59 -1.50
CA VAL A 48 1.48 3.84 -1.82
C VAL A 48 2.62 4.79 -2.11
N ARG A 49 3.71 4.65 -1.36
CA ARG A 49 5.01 5.27 -1.67
C ARG A 49 5.84 4.29 -2.47
N ILE A 50 6.02 4.59 -3.76
CA ILE A 50 6.86 3.80 -4.66
C ILE A 50 8.34 4.09 -4.41
N ALA A 51 9.21 3.11 -4.66
CA ALA A 51 10.63 3.22 -4.35
C ALA A 51 11.38 4.35 -5.07
N TRP A 52 10.92 4.70 -6.26
CA TRP A 52 11.45 5.80 -7.04
C TRP A 52 10.43 6.20 -8.09
N ASN A 53 10.44 7.45 -8.51
CA ASN A 53 9.57 7.93 -9.59
C ASN A 53 10.08 7.43 -10.95
N GLU A 54 9.79 6.17 -11.26
CA GLU A 54 10.00 5.59 -12.59
C GLU A 54 8.70 5.04 -13.18
N MET A 55 8.49 5.34 -14.47
CA MET A 55 7.26 5.03 -15.20
C MET A 55 6.79 3.58 -15.06
N PRO A 56 7.65 2.55 -15.19
CA PRO A 56 7.22 1.16 -15.02
C PRO A 56 6.69 0.83 -13.62
N ARG A 57 7.28 1.39 -12.56
CA ARG A 57 6.83 1.18 -11.18
C ARG A 57 5.53 1.90 -10.90
N PHE A 58 5.42 3.15 -11.37
CA PHE A 58 4.20 3.92 -11.24
C PHE A 58 3.02 3.20 -11.88
N LYS A 59 3.17 2.72 -13.12
CA LYS A 59 2.15 1.92 -13.82
C LYS A 59 1.76 0.66 -13.06
N ARG A 60 2.74 -0.11 -12.56
CA ARG A 60 2.47 -1.32 -11.77
C ARG A 60 1.71 -1.03 -10.48
N ALA A 61 2.00 0.06 -9.80
CA ALA A 61 1.23 0.47 -8.62
C ALA A 61 -0.21 0.80 -9.00
N LEU A 62 -0.44 1.51 -10.11
CA LEU A 62 -1.79 1.80 -10.61
C LEU A 62 -2.57 0.54 -11.02
N ASP A 63 -1.91 -0.45 -11.62
CA ASP A 63 -2.53 -1.74 -11.97
C ASP A 63 -3.05 -2.50 -10.72
N LEU A 64 -2.49 -2.18 -9.54
CA LEU A 64 -2.92 -2.71 -8.23
C LEU A 64 -3.96 -1.83 -7.53
N GLU A 65 -4.58 -0.90 -8.27
CA GLU A 65 -5.55 0.09 -7.77
C GLU A 65 -5.00 1.02 -6.68
N ALA A 66 -3.68 1.17 -6.61
CA ALA A 66 -3.04 2.04 -5.64
C ALA A 66 -3.31 3.52 -5.95
N ARG A 67 -3.58 4.31 -4.91
CA ARG A 67 -3.39 5.76 -4.97
C ARG A 67 -1.93 6.07 -4.67
N VAL A 68 -1.22 6.61 -5.65
CA VAL A 68 0.21 6.93 -5.54
C VAL A 68 0.36 8.42 -5.23
N PHE A 69 1.21 8.77 -4.26
CA PHE A 69 1.64 10.15 -3.99
C PHE A 69 3.11 10.33 -4.39
N GLU A 70 3.45 11.50 -4.91
CA GLU A 70 4.82 11.95 -5.25
C GLU A 70 5.42 12.79 -4.11
#